data_AF-A0A9E1UV22-F1
#
_entry.id   AF-A0A9E1UV22-F1
#
_cell.length_a   1.000
_cell.length_b   1.000
_cell.length_c   1.000
_cell.angle_alpha   90.00
_cell.angle_beta   90.00
_cell.angle_gamma   90.00
#
_symmetry.space_group_name_H-M   'P 1'
#
loop_
_entity.id
_entity.type
_entity.pdbx_description
1 polymer ?
#
loop_
_entity_poly.entity_id
_entity_poly.type
_entity_poly.pdbx_seq_one_letter_code
_entity_poly.pdbx_strand_id
1 'polypeptide(L)'
;MMRQILRLLAALAGLAASGGELLTNPGFDLDADGNGLPDGWNCSSGQVAWRELAYMSHNYAVISRPPTYVMATQGVRLVKGKEYTVRVRCRTEGGGMAGVLILHGEERPHREMSLLWNLRSDGEFLEQARTFTAPNPVCQVYIYNLGRDKGKATYDLVSLTEGRPDHTTISQLSFREIDRPLGGPVVTPHTAWARPLAGGPLQAFITLRNIRCLREVVELGQRIELDADVVHTGFRGGACVSQTATRAMERLRAESYEVYVVPSRVNEVLAKDIRERVEAGAGLVVVEGFGQMASFLDPKALQPAADDHPLRGVFPMDRMPERVALTDIEVGRLGKGRVVRLRFDYALFRMWGLVPTPNAPQREVYLSRQFSYWEWWYALLAESARWAARGETKVKVVGAELAGNEVRVRASGAPTGSRLRVVLRSSREIRWGEPGFVTSMREIPLADGRASLALPQGWPAGETFVETSVRNAEGGALTWRASSVTTPQTARFAELQVEE
;
A
#
# COMPACT_ATOMS: atom_id res chain seq x y z
N MET A 1 -2.64 29.16 -17.47
CA MET A 1 -2.77 29.76 -16.12
C MET A 1 -4.21 30.08 -15.74
N MET A 2 -4.93 30.92 -16.49
CA MET A 2 -6.31 31.34 -16.15
C MET A 2 -7.35 30.21 -16.10
N ARG A 3 -7.19 29.15 -16.92
CA ARG A 3 -8.05 27.93 -16.87
C ARG A 3 -7.76 26.98 -15.68
N GLN A 4 -6.57 27.04 -15.08
CA GLN A 4 -6.25 26.29 -13.85
C GLN A 4 -6.78 27.01 -12.61
N ILE A 5 -6.74 28.34 -12.61
CA ILE A 5 -7.30 29.19 -11.54
C ILE A 5 -8.84 29.07 -11.51
N LEU A 6 -9.51 29.03 -12.67
CA LEU A 6 -10.97 28.80 -12.72
C LEU A 6 -11.39 27.39 -12.26
N ARG A 7 -10.58 26.35 -12.49
CA ARG A 7 -10.87 25.00 -12.00
C ARG A 7 -10.67 24.88 -10.47
N LEU A 8 -9.72 25.62 -9.91
CA LEU A 8 -9.52 25.68 -8.45
C LEU A 8 -10.67 26.44 -7.76
N LEU A 9 -11.14 27.53 -8.36
CA LEU A 9 -12.26 28.33 -7.84
C LEU A 9 -13.61 27.59 -7.94
N ALA A 10 -13.84 26.82 -9.01
CA ALA A 10 -15.07 26.02 -9.16
C ALA A 10 -15.12 24.81 -8.20
N ALA A 11 -13.98 24.23 -7.84
CA ALA A 11 -13.90 23.16 -6.84
C ALA A 11 -14.12 23.67 -5.40
N LEU A 12 -13.82 24.95 -5.14
CA LEU A 12 -13.96 25.58 -3.83
C LEU A 12 -15.37 26.12 -3.56
N ALA A 13 -16.04 26.68 -4.58
CA ALA A 13 -17.42 27.15 -4.43
C ALA A 13 -18.44 26.00 -4.29
N GLY A 14 -18.11 24.79 -4.75
CA GLY A 14 -18.98 23.61 -4.66
C GLY A 14 -19.06 22.95 -3.27
N LEU A 15 -18.24 23.38 -2.31
CA LEU A 15 -18.16 22.76 -0.97
C LEU A 15 -18.76 23.61 0.16
N ALA A 16 -19.17 24.85 -0.13
CA ALA A 16 -19.73 25.77 0.87
C ALA A 16 -21.26 25.66 1.02
N ALA A 17 -21.93 24.81 0.25
CA ALA A 17 -23.40 24.68 0.27
C ALA A 17 -23.87 23.22 0.22
N SER A 18 -23.39 22.38 1.14
CA SER A 18 -24.08 21.14 1.49
C SER A 18 -24.76 21.34 2.85
N GLY A 19 -26.09 21.36 2.88
CA GLY A 19 -26.86 21.50 4.12
C GLY A 19 -26.41 20.46 5.14
N GLY A 20 -25.79 20.89 6.24
CA GLY A 20 -25.18 20.00 7.22
C GLY A 20 -23.92 20.53 7.90
N GLU A 21 -23.40 21.70 7.52
CA GLU A 21 -22.33 22.38 8.27
C GLU A 21 -22.84 22.84 9.64
N LEU A 22 -22.08 22.52 10.70
CA LEU A 22 -22.43 22.83 12.08
C LEU A 22 -21.61 23.99 12.65
N LEU A 23 -20.51 24.37 12.00
CA LEU A 23 -19.71 25.53 12.40
C LEU A 23 -20.17 26.77 11.65
N THR A 24 -20.23 27.87 12.39
CA THR A 24 -20.36 29.22 11.86
C THR A 24 -19.03 29.64 11.26
N ASN A 25 -19.07 30.19 10.05
CA ASN A 25 -17.89 30.73 9.35
C ASN A 25 -16.72 29.72 9.24
N PRO A 26 -16.94 28.53 8.66
CA PRO A 26 -15.93 27.48 8.61
C PRO A 26 -14.72 27.85 7.74
N GLY A 27 -14.88 28.76 6.77
CA GLY A 27 -13.82 29.30 5.90
C GLY A 27 -13.14 30.55 6.43
N PHE A 28 -13.60 31.10 7.56
CA PHE A 28 -13.09 32.36 8.13
C PHE A 28 -13.29 33.61 7.26
N ASP A 29 -14.19 33.59 6.27
CA ASP A 29 -14.36 34.69 5.32
C ASP A 29 -15.24 35.84 5.84
N LEU A 30 -15.94 35.64 6.96
CA LEU A 30 -16.84 36.64 7.56
C LEU A 30 -16.18 37.40 8.72
N ASP A 31 -16.24 38.74 8.67
CA ASP A 31 -15.89 39.72 9.73
C ASP A 31 -16.87 40.90 9.60
N ALA A 32 -18.10 40.69 10.04
CA ALA A 32 -19.19 41.67 9.89
C ALA A 32 -19.05 42.85 10.85
N ASP A 33 -18.37 42.67 11.99
CA ASP A 33 -18.13 43.73 12.96
C ASP A 33 -16.85 44.55 12.67
N GLY A 34 -16.02 44.09 11.72
CA GLY A 34 -14.82 44.77 11.26
C GLY A 34 -13.70 44.78 12.29
N ASN A 35 -13.72 43.85 13.26
CA ASN A 35 -12.74 43.80 14.34
C ASN A 35 -11.42 43.13 13.92
N GLY A 36 -11.33 42.62 12.68
CA GLY A 36 -10.17 41.95 12.13
C GLY A 36 -9.97 40.52 12.62
N LEU A 37 -11.05 39.86 13.05
CA LEU A 37 -11.11 38.46 13.47
C LEU A 37 -12.34 37.80 12.82
N PRO A 38 -12.30 36.47 12.59
CA PRO A 38 -13.42 35.79 11.97
C PRO A 38 -14.62 35.66 12.92
N ASP A 39 -15.79 36.08 12.45
CA ASP A 39 -17.05 35.93 13.17
C ASP A 39 -17.36 34.48 13.51
N GLY A 40 -18.01 34.26 14.66
CA GLY A 40 -18.40 32.93 15.14
C GLY A 40 -17.27 32.14 15.79
N TRP A 41 -16.02 32.62 15.74
CA TRP A 41 -14.88 32.00 16.40
C TRP A 41 -14.40 32.82 17.59
N ASN A 42 -14.29 32.17 18.76
CA ASN A 42 -13.65 32.79 19.91
C ASN A 42 -12.12 32.70 19.77
N CYS A 43 -11.52 33.82 19.40
CA CYS A 43 -10.07 34.01 19.24
C CYS A 43 -9.69 35.45 19.61
N SER A 44 -8.39 35.75 19.63
CA SER A 44 -7.90 37.11 19.90
C SER A 44 -6.81 37.51 18.91
N SER A 45 -6.70 38.80 18.63
CA SER A 45 -5.65 39.35 17.75
C SER A 45 -4.23 39.16 18.30
N GLY A 46 -4.09 38.89 19.60
CA GLY A 46 -2.82 38.47 20.21
C GLY A 46 -2.42 37.04 19.81
N GLN A 47 -3.40 36.16 19.59
CA GLN A 47 -3.18 34.73 19.27
C GLN A 47 -3.11 34.46 17.78
N VAL A 48 -3.93 35.17 16.98
CA VAL A 48 -4.04 34.94 15.54
C VAL A 48 -3.92 36.23 14.74
N ALA A 49 -3.46 36.09 13.50
CA ALA A 49 -3.66 37.08 12.46
C ALA A 49 -4.70 36.54 11.47
N TRP A 50 -5.74 37.32 11.21
CA TRP A 50 -6.69 37.07 10.13
C TRP A 50 -6.17 37.73 8.85
N ARG A 51 -6.00 36.96 7.78
CA ARG A 51 -5.40 37.45 6.53
C ARG A 51 -6.02 36.81 5.30
N GLU A 52 -6.20 37.61 4.28
CA GLU A 52 -6.54 37.14 2.95
C GLU A 52 -5.36 36.36 2.35
N LEU A 53 -5.62 35.18 1.80
CA LEU A 53 -4.60 34.29 1.24
C LEU A 53 -4.08 34.76 -0.12
N ALA A 54 -4.96 35.35 -0.92
CA ALA A 54 -4.62 35.95 -2.19
C ALA A 54 -5.35 37.28 -2.34
N TYR A 55 -4.67 38.30 -2.85
CA TYR A 55 -5.21 39.65 -3.01
C TYR A 55 -6.54 39.63 -3.78
N MET A 56 -7.60 40.17 -3.17
CA MET A 56 -8.97 40.24 -3.72
C MET A 56 -9.61 38.87 -4.02
N SER A 57 -9.18 37.82 -3.34
CA SER A 57 -9.83 36.50 -3.42
C SER A 57 -11.03 36.35 -2.49
N HIS A 58 -11.14 37.20 -1.48
CA HIS A 58 -12.05 37.05 -0.33
C HIS A 58 -11.94 35.69 0.37
N ASN A 59 -10.80 35.00 0.22
CA ASN A 59 -10.50 33.74 0.88
C ASN A 59 -9.51 34.01 2.02
N TYR A 60 -9.99 33.90 3.25
CA TYR A 60 -9.23 34.29 4.43
C TYR A 60 -8.71 33.08 5.21
N ALA A 61 -7.71 33.35 6.04
CA ALA A 61 -7.12 32.35 6.92
C ALA A 61 -6.81 32.94 8.29
N VAL A 62 -6.87 32.08 9.31
CA VAL A 62 -6.33 32.35 10.63
C VAL A 62 -4.91 31.80 10.76
N ILE A 63 -3.96 32.66 11.10
CA ILE A 63 -2.53 32.34 11.20
C ILE A 63 -2.08 32.52 12.65
N SER A 64 -1.50 31.50 13.26
CA SER A 64 -1.02 31.59 14.65
C SER A 64 0.11 32.61 14.81
N ARG A 65 0.11 33.35 15.92
CA ARG A 65 1.22 34.19 16.38
C ARG A 65 1.98 33.49 17.53
N PRO A 66 3.27 33.18 17.43
CA PRO A 66 4.01 32.64 18.57
C PRO A 66 3.98 33.62 19.76
N PRO A 67 3.86 33.15 21.02
CA PRO A 67 3.67 31.76 21.44
C PRO A 67 2.18 31.41 21.56
N THR A 68 1.59 30.81 20.53
CA THR A 68 0.16 30.43 20.55
C THR A 68 0.01 28.93 20.55
N TYR A 69 -0.66 28.40 21.57
CA TYR A 69 -1.08 27.00 21.60
C TYR A 69 -2.50 26.84 21.05
N VAL A 70 -3.49 27.49 21.68
CA VAL A 70 -4.89 27.52 21.22
C VAL A 70 -5.08 28.76 20.34
N MET A 71 -5.49 28.54 19.09
CA MET A 71 -5.70 29.63 18.14
C MET A 71 -7.13 30.17 18.18
N ALA A 72 -8.11 29.28 18.10
CA ALA A 72 -9.52 29.65 18.08
C ALA A 72 -10.40 28.49 18.59
N THR A 73 -11.58 28.83 19.08
CA THR A 73 -12.57 27.84 19.53
C THR A 73 -13.98 28.18 19.08
N GLN A 74 -14.83 27.17 18.96
CA GLN A 74 -16.26 27.36 18.68
C GLN A 74 -17.09 26.30 19.40
N GLY A 75 -18.17 26.72 20.08
CA GLY A 75 -19.12 25.81 20.73
C GLY A 75 -20.01 25.14 19.69
N VAL A 76 -20.29 23.84 19.87
CA VAL A 76 -21.19 23.08 18.99
C VAL A 76 -22.00 22.06 19.79
N ARG A 77 -23.24 21.82 19.36
CA ARG A 77 -24.08 20.75 19.91
C ARG A 77 -24.14 19.57 18.94
N LEU A 78 -23.84 18.38 19.45
CA LEU A 78 -23.87 17.12 18.71
C LEU A 78 -24.92 16.17 19.29
N VAL A 79 -25.30 15.17 18.52
CA VAL A 79 -26.17 14.08 18.99
C VAL A 79 -25.28 12.92 19.41
N LYS A 80 -25.34 12.55 20.70
CA LYS A 80 -24.56 11.43 21.25
C LYS A 80 -24.81 10.15 20.46
N GLY A 81 -23.74 9.44 20.11
CA GLY A 81 -23.78 8.22 19.30
C GLY A 81 -23.91 8.43 17.79
N LYS A 82 -24.12 9.67 17.32
CA LYS A 82 -24.18 9.99 15.90
C LYS A 82 -22.78 10.25 15.33
N GLU A 83 -22.58 9.93 14.06
CA GLU A 83 -21.31 10.17 13.38
C GLU A 83 -21.23 11.59 12.82
N TYR A 84 -20.03 12.17 12.89
CA TYR A 84 -19.69 13.48 12.37
C TYR A 84 -18.32 13.43 11.72
N THR A 85 -18.07 14.32 10.78
CA THR A 85 -16.78 14.46 10.13
C THR A 85 -16.24 15.87 10.29
N VAL A 86 -15.05 15.97 10.90
CA VAL A 86 -14.27 17.21 10.89
C VAL A 86 -13.38 17.20 9.67
N ARG A 87 -13.32 18.31 8.94
CA ARG A 87 -12.41 18.56 7.83
C ARG A 87 -11.66 19.85 8.08
N VAL A 88 -10.36 19.84 7.83
CA VAL A 88 -9.54 21.04 7.84
C VAL A 88 -8.72 21.16 6.58
N ARG A 89 -8.48 22.40 6.18
CA ARG A 89 -7.39 22.75 5.28
C ARG A 89 -6.44 23.67 6.04
N CYS A 90 -5.19 23.24 6.15
CA CYS A 90 -4.20 23.93 6.95
C CYS A 90 -2.80 23.89 6.32
N ARG A 91 -1.96 24.83 6.73
CA ARG A 91 -0.55 24.93 6.34
C ARG A 91 0.31 25.16 7.56
N THR A 92 1.46 24.50 7.66
CA THR A 92 2.42 24.68 8.75
C THR A 92 3.80 25.03 8.22
N GLU A 93 4.48 25.98 8.86
CA GLU A 93 5.80 26.47 8.46
C GLU A 93 6.71 26.64 9.69
N GLY A 94 8.04 26.56 9.49
CA GLY A 94 9.03 26.91 10.52
C GLY A 94 8.96 26.07 11.81
N GLY A 95 8.53 24.82 11.72
CA GLY A 95 8.34 23.93 12.86
C GLY A 95 6.96 24.00 13.53
N GLY A 96 6.02 24.76 12.95
CA GLY A 96 4.61 24.76 13.35
C GLY A 96 3.97 23.39 13.16
N MET A 97 2.91 23.13 13.93
CA MET A 97 2.16 21.88 13.86
C MET A 97 0.67 22.17 14.08
N ALA A 98 -0.18 21.73 13.16
CA ALA A 98 -1.62 21.92 13.28
C ALA A 98 -2.27 20.80 14.10
N GLY A 99 -3.31 21.14 14.86
CA GLY A 99 -4.16 20.20 15.58
C GLY A 99 -5.62 20.65 15.65
N VAL A 100 -6.54 19.69 15.70
CA VAL A 100 -7.96 19.88 15.99
C VAL A 100 -8.38 18.89 17.06
N LEU A 101 -9.04 19.40 18.08
CA LEU A 101 -9.58 18.62 19.19
C LEU A 101 -10.99 19.10 19.50
N ILE A 102 -11.79 18.21 20.07
CA ILE A 102 -13.03 18.61 20.73
C ILE A 102 -12.93 18.38 22.24
N LEU A 103 -13.35 19.37 23.01
CA LEU A 103 -13.75 19.16 24.40
C LEU A 103 -15.23 18.79 24.43
N HIS A 104 -15.62 17.79 25.20
CA HIS A 104 -17.01 17.31 25.23
C HIS A 104 -17.49 16.99 26.66
N GLY A 105 -18.81 16.97 26.86
CA GLY A 105 -19.49 16.63 28.13
C GLY A 105 -21.01 16.66 28.01
N GLU A 106 -21.72 16.12 29.00
CA GLU A 106 -23.19 16.07 28.98
C GLU A 106 -23.81 17.47 29.10
N GLU A 107 -23.32 18.27 30.05
CA GLU A 107 -23.80 19.64 30.29
C GLU A 107 -22.76 20.70 29.95
N ARG A 108 -21.47 20.40 30.17
CA ARG A 108 -20.34 21.30 29.91
C ARG A 108 -19.12 20.53 29.37
N PRO A 109 -18.34 21.12 28.44
CA PRO A 109 -17.20 20.47 27.84
C PRO A 109 -16.04 20.38 28.84
N HIS A 110 -15.55 19.17 29.12
CA HIS A 110 -14.45 18.96 30.09
C HIS A 110 -13.56 17.75 29.78
N ARG A 111 -13.92 16.93 28.80
CA ARG A 111 -13.14 15.77 28.37
C ARG A 111 -12.58 15.98 26.98
N GLU A 112 -11.29 15.70 26.80
CA GLU A 112 -10.59 15.85 25.52
C GLU A 112 -10.78 14.64 24.60
N MET A 113 -10.96 14.94 23.31
CA MET A 113 -10.84 13.97 22.23
C MET A 113 -10.12 14.61 21.03
N SER A 114 -8.85 14.27 20.84
CA SER A 114 -8.08 14.72 19.68
C SER A 114 -8.64 14.08 18.41
N LEU A 115 -9.01 14.93 17.45
CA LEU A 115 -9.52 14.51 16.15
C LEU A 115 -8.38 14.46 15.13
N LEU A 116 -7.67 15.57 14.92
CA LEU A 116 -6.52 15.64 14.02
C LEU A 116 -5.34 16.18 14.83
N TRP A 117 -4.17 15.54 14.78
CA TRP A 117 -3.09 15.90 15.69
C TRP A 117 -1.72 15.73 15.04
N ASN A 118 -0.78 16.64 15.37
CA ASN A 118 0.58 16.68 14.79
C ASN A 118 0.57 16.74 13.24
N LEU A 119 -0.34 17.52 12.68
CA LEU A 119 -0.38 17.76 11.24
C LEU A 119 0.80 18.66 10.84
N ARG A 120 1.52 18.26 9.80
CA ARG A 120 2.64 18.99 9.21
C ARG A 120 2.49 18.98 7.69
N SER A 121 2.74 20.12 7.07
CA SER A 121 2.63 20.30 5.62
C SER A 121 3.82 21.04 5.00
N ASP A 122 4.80 21.44 5.83
CA ASP A 122 6.08 22.01 5.42
C ASP A 122 5.97 23.13 4.36
N GLY A 123 4.99 24.02 4.52
CA GLY A 123 4.78 25.21 3.68
C GLY A 123 3.64 25.11 2.67
N GLU A 124 3.08 23.94 2.44
CA GLU A 124 1.95 23.77 1.51
C GLU A 124 0.61 23.62 2.24
N PHE A 125 -0.50 23.92 1.57
CA PHE A 125 -1.82 23.61 2.12
C PHE A 125 -2.13 22.12 2.00
N LEU A 126 -2.64 21.58 3.10
CA LEU A 126 -2.91 20.18 3.35
C LEU A 126 -4.38 20.07 3.76
N GLU A 127 -5.15 19.24 3.07
CA GLU A 127 -6.52 18.91 3.46
C GLU A 127 -6.54 17.59 4.23
N GLN A 128 -7.25 17.58 5.36
CA GLN A 128 -7.39 16.43 6.25
C GLN A 128 -8.82 16.33 6.74
N ALA A 129 -9.33 15.12 6.87
CA ALA A 129 -10.61 14.89 7.54
C ALA A 129 -10.56 13.66 8.43
N ARG A 130 -11.46 13.63 9.42
CA ARG A 130 -11.68 12.48 10.30
C ARG A 130 -13.14 12.38 10.70
N THR A 131 -13.72 11.21 10.48
CA THR A 131 -15.01 10.85 11.06
C THR A 131 -14.85 10.37 12.50
N PHE A 132 -15.76 10.78 13.38
CA PHE A 132 -15.86 10.31 14.75
C PHE A 132 -17.33 10.15 15.17
N THR A 133 -17.58 9.28 16.16
CA THR A 133 -18.89 9.18 16.81
C THR A 133 -18.92 10.17 17.98
N ALA A 134 -19.92 11.05 18.02
CA ALA A 134 -20.05 12.04 19.07
C ALA A 134 -20.23 11.36 20.45
N PRO A 135 -19.29 11.59 21.39
CA PRO A 135 -19.33 10.92 22.68
C PRO A 135 -20.37 11.52 23.63
N ASN A 136 -20.59 12.84 23.54
CA ASN A 136 -21.51 13.63 24.38
C ASN A 136 -22.08 14.80 23.56
N PRO A 137 -23.20 15.42 23.99
CA PRO A 137 -23.88 16.43 23.20
C PRO A 137 -23.29 17.84 23.26
N VAL A 138 -22.69 18.25 24.38
CA VAL A 138 -22.10 19.60 24.50
C VAL A 138 -20.63 19.52 24.17
N CYS A 139 -20.24 20.18 23.07
CA CYS A 139 -18.89 20.15 22.56
C CYS A 139 -18.33 21.56 22.32
N GLN A 140 -17.02 21.67 22.32
CA GLN A 140 -16.29 22.84 21.87
C GLN A 140 -15.13 22.39 20.99
N VAL A 141 -15.11 22.87 19.75
CA VAL A 141 -14.03 22.62 18.79
C VAL A 141 -12.89 23.58 19.08
N TYR A 142 -11.67 23.06 19.06
CA TYR A 142 -10.43 23.79 19.24
C TYR A 142 -9.50 23.57 18.04
N ILE A 143 -8.90 24.64 17.55
CA ILE A 143 -7.78 24.57 16.61
C ILE A 143 -6.49 25.10 17.26
N TYR A 144 -5.36 24.45 16.94
CA TYR A 144 -4.10 24.66 17.63
C TYR A 144 -2.93 24.93 16.69
N ASN A 145 -1.95 25.69 17.21
CA ASN A 145 -0.55 25.49 16.83
C ASN A 145 0.14 24.69 17.95
N LEU A 146 0.28 23.38 17.73
CA LEU A 146 0.97 22.46 18.64
C LEU A 146 2.47 22.73 18.75
N GLY A 147 3.04 23.49 17.80
CA GLY A 147 4.42 23.98 17.86
C GLY A 147 4.63 25.06 18.92
N ARG A 148 3.55 25.69 19.42
CA ARG A 148 3.54 26.80 20.39
C ARG A 148 4.43 27.97 19.96
N ASP A 149 5.69 27.88 20.35
CA ASP A 149 6.73 28.89 20.14
C ASP A 149 7.46 28.68 18.81
N LYS A 150 7.28 27.49 18.20
CA LYS A 150 7.91 27.09 16.95
C LYS A 150 6.94 27.28 15.79
N GLY A 151 7.38 28.09 14.82
CA GLY A 151 6.73 28.21 13.53
C GLY A 151 5.29 28.72 13.58
N LYS A 152 4.55 28.48 12.50
CA LYS A 152 3.16 28.92 12.33
C LYS A 152 2.28 27.77 11.89
N ALA A 153 1.04 27.76 12.37
CA ALA A 153 -0.07 27.04 11.77
C ALA A 153 -1.04 28.05 11.15
N THR A 154 -1.48 27.77 9.93
CA THR A 154 -2.46 28.54 9.17
C THR A 154 -3.65 27.63 8.87
N TYR A 155 -4.88 28.10 9.09
CA TYR A 155 -6.10 27.39 8.72
C TYR A 155 -6.95 28.30 7.86
N ASP A 156 -7.47 27.76 6.76
CA ASP A 156 -8.41 28.45 5.87
C ASP A 156 -9.70 27.66 5.67
N LEU A 157 -9.80 26.49 6.30
CA LEU A 157 -11.03 25.75 6.43
C LEU A 157 -11.01 24.92 7.73
N VAL A 158 -12.08 25.03 8.51
CA VAL A 158 -12.45 24.09 9.58
C VAL A 158 -13.94 23.85 9.50
N SER A 159 -14.32 22.67 9.02
CA SER A 159 -15.69 22.26 8.73
C SER A 159 -16.07 21.08 9.63
N LEU A 160 -17.29 21.06 10.14
CA LEU A 160 -17.85 19.96 10.91
C LEU A 160 -19.23 19.62 10.37
N THR A 161 -19.35 18.45 9.76
CA THR A 161 -20.59 17.99 9.13
C THR A 161 -21.10 16.72 9.79
N GLU A 162 -22.41 16.51 9.72
CA GLU A 162 -23.02 15.25 10.13
C GLU A 162 -22.73 14.14 9.13
N GLY A 163 -22.44 12.94 9.65
CA GLY A 163 -22.22 11.74 8.85
C GLY A 163 -20.78 11.55 8.39
N ARG A 164 -20.61 10.61 7.46
CA ARG A 164 -19.35 10.27 6.79
C ARG A 164 -19.27 10.99 5.44
N PRO A 165 -18.07 11.30 4.94
CA PRO A 165 -17.92 11.73 3.56
C PRO A 165 -18.42 10.64 2.60
N ASP A 166 -18.92 11.07 1.45
CA ASP A 166 -19.33 10.23 0.33
C ASP A 166 -18.14 9.69 -0.49
N HIS A 167 -16.94 10.18 -0.21
CA HIS A 167 -15.67 9.82 -0.83
C HIS A 167 -14.62 9.46 0.23
N THR A 168 -13.63 8.65 -0.15
CA THR A 168 -12.57 8.25 0.77
C THR A 168 -11.79 9.45 1.25
N THR A 169 -11.58 9.53 2.56
CA THR A 169 -10.56 10.40 3.15
C THR A 169 -9.49 9.56 3.82
N ILE A 170 -8.24 9.78 3.43
CA ILE A 170 -7.07 9.16 4.06
C ILE A 170 -6.45 10.19 5.00
N SER A 171 -6.47 9.92 6.31
CA SER A 171 -5.84 10.80 7.28
C SER A 171 -4.33 10.57 7.37
N GLN A 172 -3.57 11.63 7.64
CA GLN A 172 -2.12 11.57 7.82
C GLN A 172 -1.77 10.79 9.10
N LEU A 173 -0.94 9.77 8.95
CA LEU A 173 -0.27 9.07 10.05
C LEU A 173 1.13 9.64 10.21
N SER A 174 1.33 10.41 11.29
CA SER A 174 2.63 10.99 11.63
C SER A 174 3.27 10.24 12.79
N PHE A 175 4.49 9.75 12.59
CA PHE A 175 5.33 9.20 13.66
C PHE A 175 6.13 10.33 14.31
N ARG A 176 6.31 10.23 15.64
CA ARG A 176 7.25 11.09 16.37
C ARG A 176 8.66 10.83 15.87
N GLU A 177 9.56 11.79 16.02
CA GLU A 177 10.94 11.67 15.56
C GLU A 177 11.64 10.42 16.11
N ILE A 178 11.46 10.12 17.40
CA ILE A 178 11.99 8.90 18.05
C ILE A 178 11.45 7.60 17.46
N ASP A 179 10.26 7.64 16.84
CA ASP A 179 9.60 6.47 16.24
C ASP A 179 9.88 6.36 14.73
N ARG A 180 10.66 7.29 14.15
CA ARG A 180 11.06 7.25 12.73
C ARG A 180 12.36 6.44 12.57
N PRO A 181 12.50 5.66 11.49
CA PRO A 181 13.75 4.99 11.21
C PRO A 181 14.85 6.00 10.89
N LEU A 182 16.07 5.76 11.39
CA LEU A 182 17.25 6.60 11.14
C LEU A 182 17.72 6.56 9.68
N GLY A 183 17.27 5.57 8.90
CA GLY A 183 17.66 5.40 7.51
C GLY A 183 16.63 4.58 6.73
N GLY A 184 17.00 4.23 5.50
CA GLY A 184 16.20 3.34 4.67
C GLY A 184 16.00 1.96 5.31
N PRO A 185 14.97 1.22 4.88
CA PRO A 185 14.77 -0.13 5.38
C PRO A 185 15.95 -1.04 5.04
N VAL A 186 16.28 -1.96 5.97
CA VAL A 186 17.32 -2.98 5.75
C VAL A 186 17.01 -3.80 4.50
N VAL A 187 18.03 -4.06 3.67
CA VAL A 187 17.91 -4.97 2.52
C VAL A 187 18.23 -6.39 2.97
N THR A 188 17.28 -7.31 2.77
CA THR A 188 17.46 -8.74 3.06
C THR A 188 17.97 -9.45 1.81
N PRO A 189 18.58 -10.64 1.91
CA PRO A 189 18.84 -11.48 0.74
C PRO A 189 17.52 -11.80 0.01
N HIS A 190 17.43 -11.51 -1.29
CA HIS A 190 16.22 -11.70 -2.08
C HIS A 190 16.53 -11.85 -3.57
N THR A 191 15.56 -12.36 -4.33
CA THR A 191 15.61 -12.35 -5.79
C THR A 191 14.90 -11.11 -6.33
N ALA A 192 15.66 -10.16 -6.91
CA ALA A 192 15.12 -8.95 -7.55
C ALA A 192 14.39 -9.23 -8.88
N TRP A 193 13.24 -9.93 -8.81
CA TRP A 193 12.47 -10.46 -9.95
C TRP A 193 12.26 -9.47 -11.09
N ALA A 194 11.87 -8.23 -10.76
CA ALA A 194 11.50 -7.21 -11.71
C ALA A 194 11.90 -5.80 -11.25
N ARG A 195 13.17 -5.65 -10.88
CA ARG A 195 13.78 -4.35 -10.58
C ARG A 195 15.01 -4.16 -11.48
N PRO A 196 14.94 -3.32 -12.54
CA PRO A 196 13.77 -2.55 -12.98
C PRO A 196 12.66 -3.40 -13.62
N LEU A 197 11.43 -2.87 -13.65
CA LEU A 197 10.26 -3.47 -14.29
C LEU A 197 10.08 -2.86 -15.69
N ALA A 198 9.80 -3.68 -16.70
CA ALA A 198 9.48 -3.15 -18.02
C ALA A 198 8.19 -2.30 -17.98
N GLY A 199 8.25 -1.10 -18.55
CA GLY A 199 7.19 -0.09 -18.44
C GLY A 199 7.28 0.80 -17.20
N GLY A 200 8.36 0.69 -16.41
CA GLY A 200 8.62 1.52 -15.24
C GLY A 200 7.89 1.04 -13.98
N PRO A 201 8.07 1.77 -12.86
CA PRO A 201 7.51 1.42 -11.55
C PRO A 201 6.00 1.20 -11.61
N LEU A 202 5.52 0.17 -10.92
CA LEU A 202 4.10 -0.09 -10.79
C LEU A 202 3.48 0.90 -9.79
N GLN A 203 2.51 1.70 -10.22
CA GLN A 203 1.81 2.65 -9.34
C GLN A 203 0.70 1.93 -8.56
N ALA A 204 0.93 1.68 -7.27
CA ALA A 204 0.07 0.81 -6.47
C ALA A 204 -0.56 1.49 -5.26
N PHE A 205 -1.82 1.17 -4.99
CA PHE A 205 -2.47 1.47 -3.73
C PHE A 205 -2.60 0.17 -2.91
N ILE A 206 -1.98 0.12 -1.74
CA ILE A 206 -1.92 -1.11 -0.93
C ILE A 206 -2.59 -0.87 0.41
N THR A 207 -3.62 -1.65 0.73
CA THR A 207 -4.21 -1.61 2.07
C THR A 207 -3.45 -2.55 3.01
N LEU A 208 -3.37 -2.21 4.29
CA LEU A 208 -2.87 -3.12 5.32
C LEU A 208 -3.76 -3.04 6.55
N ARG A 209 -4.02 -4.19 7.16
CA ARG A 209 -4.77 -4.23 8.42
C ARG A 209 -4.00 -3.55 9.54
N ASN A 210 -2.67 -3.67 9.54
CA ASN A 210 -1.79 -3.15 10.57
C ASN A 210 -0.49 -2.64 9.94
N ILE A 211 -0.03 -1.46 10.37
CA ILE A 211 1.27 -0.89 9.98
C ILE A 211 2.46 -1.79 10.37
N ARG A 212 2.28 -2.75 11.29
CA ARG A 212 3.28 -3.78 11.59
C ARG A 212 3.64 -4.64 10.37
N CYS A 213 2.73 -4.76 9.40
CA CYS A 213 2.95 -5.48 8.14
C CYS A 213 3.65 -4.61 7.07
N LEU A 214 4.03 -3.36 7.37
CA LEU A 214 4.67 -2.46 6.40
C LEU A 214 5.97 -3.06 5.83
N ARG A 215 6.68 -3.89 6.62
CA ARG A 215 7.86 -4.61 6.15
C ARG A 215 7.57 -5.48 4.93
N GLU A 216 6.38 -6.08 4.84
CA GLU A 216 6.02 -6.95 3.71
C GLU A 216 5.89 -6.15 2.40
N VAL A 217 5.44 -4.89 2.47
CA VAL A 217 5.40 -4.01 1.29
C VAL A 217 6.82 -3.59 0.88
N VAL A 218 7.70 -3.33 1.85
CA VAL A 218 9.11 -3.03 1.59
C VAL A 218 9.81 -4.21 0.92
N GLU A 219 9.58 -5.42 1.42
CA GLU A 219 10.10 -6.66 0.81
C GLU A 219 9.58 -6.84 -0.62
N LEU A 220 8.28 -6.59 -0.87
CA LEU A 220 7.74 -6.59 -2.23
C LEU A 220 8.46 -5.57 -3.13
N GLY A 221 8.66 -4.34 -2.65
CA GLY A 221 9.39 -3.29 -3.38
C GLY A 221 10.88 -3.58 -3.61
N GLN A 222 11.51 -4.46 -2.82
CA GLN A 222 12.87 -4.95 -3.11
C GLN A 222 12.88 -5.91 -4.30
N ARG A 223 11.75 -6.58 -4.58
CA ARG A 223 11.62 -7.62 -5.62
C ARG A 223 11.06 -7.11 -6.94
N ILE A 224 10.15 -6.14 -6.90
CA ILE A 224 9.58 -5.47 -8.08
C ILE A 224 9.73 -3.95 -7.95
N GLU A 225 9.96 -3.28 -9.07
CA GLU A 225 9.97 -1.81 -9.11
C GLU A 225 8.55 -1.27 -8.85
N LEU A 226 8.38 -0.67 -7.67
CA LEU A 226 7.07 -0.36 -7.08
C LEU A 226 7.07 1.08 -6.55
N ASP A 227 6.07 1.87 -6.96
CA ASP A 227 5.75 3.17 -6.37
C ASP A 227 4.38 3.06 -5.69
N ALA A 228 4.41 2.70 -4.41
CA ALA A 228 3.20 2.39 -3.65
C ALA A 228 2.87 3.45 -2.61
N ASP A 229 1.57 3.66 -2.40
CA ASP A 229 1.01 4.27 -1.20
C ASP A 229 0.36 3.20 -0.33
N VAL A 230 0.64 3.24 0.97
CA VAL A 230 0.18 2.22 1.91
C VAL A 230 -0.84 2.81 2.87
N VAL A 231 -2.03 2.24 2.92
CA VAL A 231 -3.14 2.70 3.76
C VAL A 231 -3.46 1.68 4.84
N HIS A 232 -3.34 2.10 6.10
CA HIS A 232 -3.74 1.32 7.25
C HIS A 232 -5.27 1.38 7.43
N THR A 233 -5.91 0.21 7.43
CA THR A 233 -7.37 0.09 7.51
C THR A 233 -7.88 -0.43 8.86
N GLY A 234 -6.96 -0.81 9.76
CA GLY A 234 -7.29 -1.29 11.09
C GLY A 234 -7.96 -2.67 11.09
N PHE A 235 -8.22 -3.21 12.29
CA PHE A 235 -8.74 -4.56 12.46
C PHE A 235 -10.11 -4.77 11.79
N ARG A 236 -11.00 -3.76 11.89
CA ARG A 236 -12.37 -3.82 11.37
C ARG A 236 -12.52 -3.20 9.97
N GLY A 237 -11.44 -2.70 9.37
CA GLY A 237 -11.50 -1.98 8.08
C GLY A 237 -12.02 -0.54 8.16
N GLY A 238 -12.31 -0.04 9.38
CA GLY A 238 -12.86 1.30 9.58
C GLY A 238 -11.83 2.43 9.61
N ALA A 239 -10.53 2.12 9.74
CA ALA A 239 -9.51 3.15 9.65
C ALA A 239 -9.17 3.45 8.19
N CYS A 240 -8.60 4.63 7.95
CA CYS A 240 -8.07 5.00 6.65
C CYS A 240 -6.95 6.02 6.88
N VAL A 241 -5.75 5.54 7.22
CA VAL A 241 -4.62 6.41 7.56
C VAL A 241 -3.35 6.00 6.83
N SER A 242 -2.50 6.96 6.47
CA SER A 242 -1.26 6.70 5.73
C SER A 242 -0.16 7.69 6.08
N GLN A 243 1.11 7.25 6.03
CA GLN A 243 2.25 8.15 6.09
C GLN A 243 2.35 9.05 4.85
N THR A 244 1.79 8.62 3.71
CA THR A 244 1.78 9.36 2.45
C THR A 244 0.37 9.86 2.11
N ALA A 245 -0.44 10.20 3.12
CA ALA A 245 -1.87 10.49 2.94
C ALA A 245 -2.13 11.57 1.88
N THR A 246 -1.36 12.66 1.87
CA THR A 246 -1.50 13.73 0.85
C THR A 246 -1.31 13.19 -0.56
N ARG A 247 -0.17 12.54 -0.83
CA ARG A 247 0.13 11.92 -2.12
C ARG A 247 -0.92 10.87 -2.50
N ALA A 248 -1.38 10.08 -1.52
CA ALA A 248 -2.38 9.05 -1.75
C ALA A 248 -3.74 9.63 -2.14
N MET A 249 -4.17 10.71 -1.47
CA MET A 249 -5.38 11.45 -1.81
C MET A 249 -5.29 12.10 -3.18
N GLU A 250 -4.16 12.72 -3.52
CA GLU A 250 -3.92 13.30 -4.84
C GLU A 250 -4.02 12.25 -5.95
N ARG A 251 -3.36 11.10 -5.78
CA ARG A 251 -3.39 10.00 -6.73
C ARG A 251 -4.75 9.33 -6.85
N LEU A 252 -5.50 9.21 -5.75
CA LEU A 252 -6.86 8.68 -5.76
C LEU A 252 -7.82 9.61 -6.53
N ARG A 253 -7.67 10.92 -6.37
CA ARG A 253 -8.42 11.96 -7.10
C ARG A 253 -8.01 12.03 -8.58
N ALA A 254 -6.71 11.89 -8.87
CA ALA A 254 -6.15 11.93 -10.21
C ALA A 254 -6.27 10.59 -10.97
N GLU A 255 -6.84 9.56 -10.34
CA GLU A 255 -7.05 8.23 -10.92
C GLU A 255 -5.75 7.56 -11.41
N SER A 256 -4.63 7.84 -10.73
CA SER A 256 -3.31 7.47 -11.27
C SER A 256 -2.89 6.04 -10.94
N TYR A 257 -3.56 5.35 -10.02
CA TYR A 257 -3.16 4.00 -9.62
C TYR A 257 -3.42 2.98 -10.73
N GLU A 258 -2.40 2.21 -11.08
CA GLU A 258 -2.51 1.09 -12.01
C GLU A 258 -3.13 -0.15 -11.34
N VAL A 259 -2.92 -0.32 -10.03
CA VAL A 259 -3.40 -1.49 -9.29
C VAL A 259 -3.72 -1.18 -7.82
N TYR A 260 -4.76 -1.83 -7.33
CA TYR A 260 -5.13 -1.89 -5.92
C TYR A 260 -4.80 -3.27 -5.35
N VAL A 261 -4.02 -3.34 -4.28
CA VAL A 261 -3.68 -4.60 -3.58
C VAL A 261 -4.31 -4.60 -2.19
N VAL A 262 -5.25 -5.50 -1.96
CA VAL A 262 -6.16 -5.48 -0.81
C VAL A 262 -6.07 -6.78 0.01
N PRO A 263 -5.10 -6.89 0.93
CA PRO A 263 -5.01 -7.97 1.91
C PRO A 263 -5.85 -7.75 3.18
N SER A 264 -6.56 -6.63 3.30
CA SER A 264 -7.27 -6.25 4.53
C SER A 264 -8.73 -5.87 4.25
N ARG A 265 -9.53 -5.84 5.32
CA ARG A 265 -10.87 -5.23 5.26
C ARG A 265 -10.75 -3.74 4.98
N VAL A 266 -11.69 -3.22 4.22
CA VAL A 266 -11.86 -1.79 3.93
C VAL A 266 -13.29 -1.38 4.30
N ASN A 267 -13.53 -0.09 4.52
CA ASN A 267 -14.88 0.42 4.71
C ASN A 267 -15.60 0.55 3.35
N GLU A 268 -16.92 0.72 3.37
CA GLU A 268 -17.75 0.75 2.15
C GLU A 268 -17.40 1.90 1.21
N VAL A 269 -17.01 3.06 1.73
CA VAL A 269 -16.63 4.22 0.92
C VAL A 269 -15.33 3.95 0.14
N LEU A 270 -14.31 3.43 0.82
CA LEU A 270 -13.07 3.01 0.17
C LEU A 270 -13.29 1.83 -0.79
N ALA A 271 -14.16 0.89 -0.43
CA ALA A 271 -14.51 -0.21 -1.33
C ALA A 271 -15.18 0.30 -2.62
N LYS A 272 -16.09 1.28 -2.50
CA LYS A 272 -16.76 1.95 -3.62
C LYS A 272 -15.75 2.67 -4.50
N ASP A 273 -14.88 3.51 -3.94
CA ASP A 273 -13.88 4.25 -4.71
C ASP A 273 -12.92 3.31 -5.44
N ILE A 274 -12.44 2.25 -4.77
CA ILE A 274 -11.60 1.23 -5.43
C ILE A 274 -12.38 0.55 -6.57
N ARG A 275 -13.66 0.19 -6.34
CA ARG A 275 -14.50 -0.46 -7.34
C ARG A 275 -14.65 0.40 -8.60
N GLU A 276 -14.99 1.68 -8.45
CA GLU A 276 -15.15 2.63 -9.56
C GLU A 276 -13.86 2.75 -10.38
N ARG A 277 -12.69 2.76 -9.71
CA ARG A 277 -11.38 2.84 -10.37
C ARG A 277 -11.02 1.56 -11.11
N VAL A 278 -11.36 0.40 -10.56
CA VAL A 278 -11.17 -0.89 -11.21
C VAL A 278 -12.13 -1.02 -12.40
N GLU A 279 -13.39 -0.61 -12.26
CA GLU A 279 -14.36 -0.57 -13.36
C GLU A 279 -13.86 0.31 -14.53
N ALA A 280 -13.18 1.42 -14.22
CA ALA A 280 -12.57 2.31 -15.20
C ALA A 280 -11.33 1.71 -15.90
N GLY A 281 -10.62 0.75 -15.29
CA GLY A 281 -9.51 0.02 -15.92
C GLY A 281 -8.34 -0.34 -15.02
N ALA A 282 -8.31 0.12 -13.76
CA ALA A 282 -7.26 -0.28 -12.83
C ALA A 282 -7.33 -1.79 -12.51
N GLY A 283 -6.20 -2.39 -12.13
CA GLY A 283 -6.15 -3.76 -11.64
C GLY A 283 -6.60 -3.88 -10.19
N LEU A 284 -7.12 -5.04 -9.80
CA LEU A 284 -7.42 -5.39 -8.41
C LEU A 284 -6.77 -6.73 -8.05
N VAL A 285 -6.00 -6.75 -6.96
CA VAL A 285 -5.49 -7.97 -6.34
C VAL A 285 -6.03 -8.07 -4.93
N VAL A 286 -6.84 -9.08 -4.64
CA VAL A 286 -7.31 -9.38 -3.28
C VAL A 286 -6.53 -10.57 -2.75
N VAL A 287 -5.78 -10.35 -1.67
CA VAL A 287 -5.15 -11.43 -0.90
C VAL A 287 -6.15 -11.86 0.16
N GLU A 288 -6.92 -12.90 -0.14
CA GLU A 288 -8.16 -13.23 0.56
C GLU A 288 -7.88 -13.65 2.00
N GLY A 289 -8.33 -12.83 2.95
CA GLY A 289 -8.00 -12.93 4.37
C GLY A 289 -9.22 -13.02 5.30
N PHE A 290 -10.32 -12.40 4.87
CA PHE A 290 -11.44 -12.05 5.72
C PHE A 290 -12.78 -12.00 4.98
N GLY A 291 -12.87 -12.59 3.79
CA GLY A 291 -14.03 -12.49 2.91
C GLY A 291 -14.15 -11.12 2.24
N GLN A 292 -13.06 -10.34 2.17
CA GLN A 292 -13.14 -8.95 1.70
C GLN A 292 -13.41 -8.85 0.19
N MET A 293 -13.22 -9.91 -0.59
CA MET A 293 -13.57 -9.91 -2.02
C MET A 293 -15.04 -9.52 -2.26
N ALA A 294 -15.95 -9.94 -1.38
CA ALA A 294 -17.37 -9.62 -1.46
C ALA A 294 -17.68 -8.11 -1.35
N SER A 295 -16.73 -7.30 -0.90
CA SER A 295 -16.87 -5.83 -0.87
C SER A 295 -16.71 -5.21 -2.26
N PHE A 296 -16.14 -5.93 -3.22
CA PHE A 296 -15.84 -5.43 -4.56
C PHE A 296 -16.72 -6.08 -5.64
N LEU A 297 -16.89 -7.40 -5.58
CA LEU A 297 -17.73 -8.17 -6.50
C LEU A 297 -18.19 -9.50 -5.87
N ASP A 298 -19.24 -10.11 -6.43
CA ASP A 298 -19.64 -11.48 -6.05
C ASP A 298 -18.47 -12.43 -6.35
N PRO A 299 -17.93 -13.16 -5.35
CA PRO A 299 -16.85 -14.12 -5.57
C PRO A 299 -17.17 -15.18 -6.62
N LYS A 300 -18.45 -15.49 -6.87
CA LYS A 300 -18.88 -16.45 -7.91
C LYS A 300 -18.63 -15.94 -9.34
N ALA A 301 -18.39 -14.64 -9.51
CA ALA A 301 -18.03 -14.06 -10.81
C ALA A 301 -16.56 -14.33 -11.19
N LEU A 302 -15.77 -14.88 -10.26
CA LEU A 302 -14.38 -15.26 -10.51
C LEU A 302 -14.28 -16.73 -10.92
N GLN A 303 -13.29 -17.04 -11.73
CA GLN A 303 -13.00 -18.40 -12.17
C GLN A 303 -11.58 -18.80 -11.74
N PRO A 304 -11.34 -20.07 -11.39
CA PRO A 304 -10.00 -20.57 -11.21
C PRO A 304 -9.14 -20.28 -12.45
N ALA A 305 -7.95 -19.74 -12.24
CA ALA A 305 -6.98 -19.52 -13.32
C ALA A 305 -6.62 -20.88 -13.94
N ALA A 306 -6.77 -21.00 -15.26
CA ALA A 306 -6.41 -22.18 -16.03
C ALA A 306 -4.94 -22.57 -15.83
N ASP A 307 -4.61 -23.84 -16.07
CA ASP A 307 -3.26 -24.39 -15.81
C ASP A 307 -2.15 -23.67 -16.59
N ASP A 308 -2.46 -23.16 -17.78
CA ASP A 308 -1.53 -22.41 -18.64
C ASP A 308 -1.52 -20.90 -18.36
N HIS A 309 -2.31 -20.43 -17.39
CA HIS A 309 -2.38 -19.03 -17.01
C HIS A 309 -1.02 -18.55 -16.46
N PRO A 310 -0.54 -17.33 -16.82
CA PRO A 310 0.77 -16.84 -16.40
C PRO A 310 1.03 -16.91 -14.90
N LEU A 311 -0.01 -16.66 -14.08
CA LEU A 311 0.09 -16.72 -12.61
C LEU A 311 0.37 -18.12 -12.06
N ARG A 312 -0.11 -19.19 -12.72
CA ARG A 312 0.20 -20.58 -12.34
C ARG A 312 1.65 -20.95 -12.66
N GLY A 313 2.24 -20.26 -13.64
CA GLY A 313 3.59 -20.50 -14.12
C GLY A 313 4.70 -19.81 -13.32
N VAL A 314 4.38 -18.93 -12.35
CA VAL A 314 5.40 -18.10 -11.67
C VAL A 314 6.40 -18.93 -10.88
N PHE A 315 5.98 -20.06 -10.31
CA PHE A 315 6.83 -20.97 -9.55
C PHE A 315 6.20 -22.38 -9.57
N PRO A 316 6.97 -23.44 -9.27
CA PRO A 316 6.40 -24.77 -9.11
C PRO A 316 5.50 -24.79 -7.86
N MET A 317 4.20 -24.53 -8.05
CA MET A 317 3.18 -24.52 -6.98
C MET A 317 3.16 -25.84 -6.22
N ASP A 318 3.46 -26.92 -6.93
CA ASP A 318 3.62 -28.25 -6.40
C ASP A 318 4.90 -28.37 -5.52
N ARG A 319 5.75 -27.36 -5.36
CA ARG A 319 6.90 -27.44 -4.45
C ARG A 319 6.76 -26.53 -3.25
N MET A 320 5.75 -25.67 -3.24
CA MET A 320 5.44 -24.82 -2.11
C MET A 320 4.91 -25.62 -0.91
N PRO A 321 5.39 -25.38 0.32
CA PRO A 321 4.71 -25.84 1.53
C PRO A 321 3.25 -25.32 1.62
N GLU A 322 2.95 -24.25 0.90
CA GLU A 322 1.63 -23.67 0.66
C GLU A 322 0.74 -24.50 -0.26
N ARG A 323 1.13 -25.70 -0.71
CA ARG A 323 0.19 -26.66 -1.32
C ARG A 323 -1.08 -26.87 -0.46
N VAL A 324 -0.96 -26.64 0.85
CA VAL A 324 -2.08 -26.67 1.79
C VAL A 324 -2.66 -25.27 2.09
N ALA A 325 -1.92 -24.20 1.78
CA ALA A 325 -2.28 -22.82 2.12
C ALA A 325 -3.04 -22.12 1.00
N LEU A 326 -2.43 -21.99 -0.19
CA LEU A 326 -3.02 -21.32 -1.34
C LEU A 326 -3.92 -22.33 -2.05
N THR A 327 -5.21 -22.25 -1.74
CA THR A 327 -6.22 -23.14 -2.30
C THR A 327 -6.49 -22.86 -3.77
N ASP A 328 -6.45 -21.59 -4.19
CA ASP A 328 -6.69 -21.24 -5.58
C ASP A 328 -6.14 -19.86 -5.95
N ILE A 329 -5.90 -19.69 -7.25
CA ILE A 329 -5.68 -18.39 -7.89
C ILE A 329 -6.91 -18.18 -8.77
N GLU A 330 -7.79 -17.27 -8.38
CA GLU A 330 -9.00 -16.97 -9.15
C GLU A 330 -8.79 -15.65 -9.92
N VAL A 331 -9.29 -15.59 -11.15
CA VAL A 331 -9.20 -14.43 -12.03
C VAL A 331 -10.57 -14.05 -12.56
N GLY A 332 -10.74 -12.77 -12.89
CA GLY A 332 -11.98 -12.27 -13.45
C GLY A 332 -11.88 -10.82 -13.87
N ARG A 333 -13.04 -10.17 -14.00
CA ARG A 333 -13.15 -8.76 -14.38
C ARG A 333 -14.17 -8.05 -13.51
N LEU A 334 -13.91 -6.76 -13.34
CA LEU A 334 -14.85 -5.80 -12.77
C LEU A 334 -14.78 -4.57 -13.67
N GLY A 335 -15.84 -4.34 -14.46
CA GLY A 335 -15.80 -3.41 -15.59
C GLY A 335 -14.64 -3.71 -16.55
N LYS A 336 -13.77 -2.71 -16.79
CA LYS A 336 -12.58 -2.84 -17.66
C LYS A 336 -11.39 -3.46 -16.94
N GLY A 337 -11.36 -3.39 -15.60
CA GLY A 337 -10.26 -3.86 -14.78
C GLY A 337 -10.17 -5.38 -14.69
N ARG A 338 -8.94 -5.88 -14.52
CA ARG A 338 -8.68 -7.30 -14.25
C ARG A 338 -8.61 -7.52 -12.74
N VAL A 339 -9.21 -8.60 -12.29
CA VAL A 339 -9.25 -8.98 -10.87
C VAL A 339 -8.46 -10.27 -10.68
N VAL A 340 -7.61 -10.30 -9.67
CA VAL A 340 -6.94 -11.50 -9.14
C VAL A 340 -7.35 -11.69 -7.69
N ARG A 341 -7.73 -12.91 -7.33
CA ARG A 341 -7.91 -13.31 -5.94
C ARG A 341 -6.96 -14.45 -5.61
N LEU A 342 -6.15 -14.26 -4.57
CA LEU A 342 -5.30 -15.30 -4.02
C LEU A 342 -6.02 -15.88 -2.80
N ARG A 343 -6.56 -17.09 -2.93
CA ARG A 343 -7.46 -17.70 -1.93
C ARG A 343 -6.71 -18.67 -1.03
N PHE A 344 -6.80 -18.42 0.29
CA PHE A 344 -6.14 -19.24 1.29
C PHE A 344 -7.11 -20.08 2.14
N ASP A 345 -6.65 -21.22 2.63
CA ASP A 345 -7.36 -21.98 3.66
C ASP A 345 -7.20 -21.32 5.04
N TYR A 346 -8.30 -20.79 5.57
CA TYR A 346 -8.34 -20.12 6.86
C TYR A 346 -8.19 -21.02 8.08
N ALA A 347 -8.44 -22.32 7.93
CA ALA A 347 -8.16 -23.28 8.99
C ALA A 347 -6.65 -23.37 9.22
N LEU A 348 -5.87 -23.21 8.15
CA LEU A 348 -4.44 -23.45 8.14
C LEU A 348 -3.62 -22.16 8.21
N PHE A 349 -4.15 -21.03 7.71
CA PHE A 349 -3.44 -19.76 7.61
C PHE A 349 -4.27 -18.56 8.06
N ARG A 350 -3.56 -17.50 8.44
CA ARG A 350 -4.10 -16.16 8.66
C ARG A 350 -3.39 -15.19 7.73
N MET A 351 -4.16 -14.33 7.08
CA MET A 351 -3.64 -13.22 6.28
C MET A 351 -3.68 -11.94 7.11
N TRP A 352 -2.57 -11.53 7.73
CA TRP A 352 -2.52 -10.26 8.45
C TRP A 352 -2.09 -9.08 7.55
N GLY A 353 -1.36 -9.40 6.48
CA GLY A 353 -0.86 -8.48 5.46
C GLY A 353 -0.75 -9.20 4.11
N LEU A 354 0.31 -8.92 3.39
CA LEU A 354 0.61 -9.52 2.10
C LEU A 354 1.08 -10.97 2.21
N VAL A 355 1.71 -11.39 3.31
CA VAL A 355 2.28 -12.74 3.47
C VAL A 355 1.38 -13.65 4.33
N PRO A 356 1.10 -14.90 3.92
CA PRO A 356 0.37 -15.85 4.74
C PRO A 356 1.15 -16.24 6.00
N THR A 357 0.45 -16.28 7.14
CA THR A 357 1.01 -16.75 8.41
C THR A 357 0.37 -18.09 8.79
N PRO A 358 1.14 -19.18 8.97
CA PRO A 358 0.58 -20.48 9.35
C PRO A 358 0.00 -20.46 10.77
N ASN A 359 -1.13 -21.13 10.97
CA ASN A 359 -1.66 -21.48 12.28
C ASN A 359 -0.85 -22.64 12.91
N ALA A 360 -1.01 -22.86 14.21
CA ALA A 360 -0.53 -24.10 14.84
C ALA A 360 -1.48 -25.26 14.47
N PRO A 361 -0.99 -26.48 14.14
CA PRO A 361 0.42 -26.94 14.20
C PRO A 361 1.24 -26.71 12.91
N GLN A 362 0.65 -26.22 11.82
CA GLN A 362 1.32 -26.04 10.52
C GLN A 362 2.60 -25.20 10.64
N ARG A 363 2.66 -24.29 11.61
CA ARG A 363 3.85 -23.52 11.94
C ARG A 363 5.12 -24.37 12.07
N GLU A 364 5.06 -25.60 12.63
CA GLU A 364 6.24 -26.46 12.78
C GLU A 364 6.81 -26.94 11.45
N VAL A 365 5.94 -27.28 10.49
CA VAL A 365 6.34 -27.64 9.12
C VAL A 365 7.03 -26.47 8.42
N TYR A 366 6.59 -25.24 8.71
CA TYR A 366 7.16 -24.02 8.13
C TYR A 366 8.51 -23.67 8.74
N LEU A 367 8.72 -23.97 10.03
CA LEU A 367 9.98 -23.75 10.74
C LEU A 367 11.05 -24.82 10.41
N SER A 368 10.63 -26.01 9.96
CA SER A 368 11.52 -27.13 9.62
C SER A 368 11.95 -27.16 8.15
N ARG A 369 11.30 -26.36 7.29
CA ARG A 369 11.69 -26.20 5.88
C ARG A 369 12.99 -25.45 5.79
N GLN A 370 13.84 -25.93 4.89
CA GLN A 370 15.19 -25.44 4.78
C GLN A 370 15.31 -24.32 3.72
N PHE A 371 14.50 -24.21 2.66
CA PHE A 371 14.68 -23.15 1.64
C PHE A 371 13.73 -21.94 1.79
N SER A 372 14.10 -20.79 1.20
CA SER A 372 13.36 -19.50 1.24
C SER A 372 12.09 -19.45 0.37
N TYR A 373 11.10 -20.30 0.66
CA TYR A 373 9.84 -20.41 -0.11
C TYR A 373 9.05 -19.09 -0.23
N TRP A 374 9.20 -18.17 0.74
CA TRP A 374 8.57 -16.85 0.71
C TRP A 374 9.00 -16.00 -0.51
N GLU A 375 10.17 -16.26 -1.12
CA GLU A 375 10.58 -15.59 -2.36
C GLU A 375 9.59 -15.82 -3.49
N TRP A 376 9.02 -17.03 -3.57
CA TRP A 376 8.04 -17.38 -4.60
C TRP A 376 6.68 -16.77 -4.32
N TRP A 377 6.32 -16.62 -3.04
CA TRP A 377 5.11 -15.88 -2.68
C TRP A 377 5.19 -14.41 -3.12
N TYR A 378 6.31 -13.74 -2.87
CA TYR A 378 6.50 -12.38 -3.36
C TYR A 378 6.55 -12.32 -4.89
N ALA A 379 7.14 -13.33 -5.55
CA ALA A 379 7.12 -13.41 -7.02
C ALA A 379 5.69 -13.50 -7.56
N LEU A 380 4.83 -14.31 -6.93
CA LEU A 380 3.42 -14.45 -7.28
C LEU A 380 2.64 -13.17 -7.06
N LEU A 381 2.83 -12.53 -5.92
CA LEU A 381 2.15 -11.28 -5.59
C LEU A 381 2.56 -10.16 -6.56
N ALA A 382 3.85 -10.07 -6.86
CA ALA A 382 4.37 -9.13 -7.86
C ALA A 382 3.75 -9.38 -9.24
N GLU A 383 3.66 -10.64 -9.68
CA GLU A 383 3.12 -10.96 -11.01
C GLU A 383 1.60 -10.78 -11.03
N SER A 384 0.91 -11.07 -9.93
CA SER A 384 -0.52 -10.80 -9.76
C SER A 384 -0.82 -9.31 -9.93
N ALA A 385 -0.02 -8.45 -9.29
CA ALA A 385 -0.17 -7.01 -9.39
C ALA A 385 0.16 -6.50 -10.80
N ARG A 386 1.27 -6.95 -11.38
CA ARG A 386 1.68 -6.60 -12.75
C ARG A 386 0.64 -7.05 -13.78
N TRP A 387 0.15 -8.29 -13.68
CA TRP A 387 -0.85 -8.85 -14.60
C TRP A 387 -2.20 -8.15 -14.45
N ALA A 388 -2.66 -7.87 -13.22
CA ALA A 388 -3.90 -7.15 -13.01
C ALA A 388 -3.85 -5.76 -13.67
N ALA A 389 -2.77 -5.01 -13.47
CA ALA A 389 -2.54 -3.72 -14.09
C ALA A 389 -2.38 -3.79 -15.61
N ARG A 390 -1.42 -4.59 -16.09
CA ARG A 390 -0.88 -4.49 -17.47
C ARG A 390 -1.26 -5.67 -18.38
N GLY A 391 -1.81 -6.75 -17.84
CA GLY A 391 -2.29 -7.91 -18.59
C GLY A 391 -1.20 -8.89 -19.00
N GLU A 392 -1.51 -9.71 -20.00
CA GLU A 392 -0.58 -10.70 -20.54
C GLU A 392 0.63 -10.04 -21.19
N THR A 393 1.79 -10.64 -20.96
CA THR A 393 3.00 -10.39 -21.73
C THR A 393 3.07 -11.38 -22.88
N LYS A 394 3.57 -10.94 -24.04
CA LYS A 394 3.85 -11.83 -25.18
C LYS A 394 5.04 -12.75 -24.89
N VAL A 395 5.85 -12.44 -23.88
CA VAL A 395 7.03 -13.20 -23.49
C VAL A 395 6.65 -14.29 -22.49
N LYS A 396 7.04 -15.53 -22.75
CA LYS A 396 6.82 -16.65 -21.82
C LYS A 396 8.13 -17.39 -21.56
N VAL A 397 8.42 -17.69 -20.29
CA VAL A 397 9.45 -18.70 -19.94
C VAL A 397 8.80 -20.08 -19.99
N VAL A 398 9.20 -20.90 -20.96
CA VAL A 398 8.60 -22.21 -21.22
C VAL A 398 9.01 -23.22 -20.15
N GLY A 399 10.28 -23.19 -19.73
CA GLY A 399 10.81 -24.06 -18.67
C GLY A 399 12.32 -24.16 -18.70
N ALA A 400 12.85 -24.98 -17.79
CA ALA A 400 14.26 -25.33 -17.68
C ALA A 400 14.45 -26.85 -17.83
N GLU A 401 15.50 -27.27 -18.53
CA GLU A 401 15.90 -28.67 -18.67
C GLU A 401 17.38 -28.83 -18.30
N LEU A 402 17.75 -29.97 -17.71
CA LEU A 402 19.14 -30.32 -17.48
C LEU A 402 19.66 -31.17 -18.64
N ALA A 403 20.74 -30.72 -19.29
CA ALA A 403 21.43 -31.44 -20.35
C ALA A 403 22.90 -31.62 -19.96
N GLY A 404 23.24 -32.80 -19.44
CA GLY A 404 24.56 -33.03 -18.83
C GLY A 404 24.75 -32.15 -17.60
N ASN A 405 25.74 -31.25 -17.62
CA ASN A 405 26.00 -30.29 -16.55
C ASN A 405 25.48 -28.87 -16.86
N GLU A 406 24.62 -28.72 -17.88
CA GLU A 406 24.06 -27.43 -18.28
C GLU A 406 22.56 -27.36 -18.03
N VAL A 407 22.13 -26.27 -17.40
CA VAL A 407 20.72 -25.88 -17.33
C VAL A 407 20.40 -25.07 -18.58
N ARG A 408 19.46 -25.57 -19.39
CA ARG A 408 18.96 -24.89 -20.59
C ARG A 408 17.59 -24.31 -20.30
N VAL A 409 17.41 -23.03 -20.59
CA VAL A 409 16.15 -22.32 -20.40
C VAL A 409 15.62 -21.88 -21.76
N ARG A 410 14.32 -22.05 -21.97
CA ARG A 410 13.63 -21.58 -23.20
C ARG A 410 12.64 -20.48 -22.86
N ALA A 411 12.69 -19.42 -23.65
CA ALA A 411 11.73 -18.33 -23.64
C ALA A 411 11.15 -18.14 -25.05
N SER A 412 9.85 -17.87 -25.15
CA SER A 412 9.17 -17.55 -26.41
C SER A 412 8.67 -16.11 -26.40
N GLY A 413 8.55 -15.50 -27.58
CA GLY A 413 8.04 -14.14 -27.76
C GLY A 413 8.94 -13.03 -27.22
N ALA A 414 10.16 -13.34 -26.76
CA ALA A 414 11.12 -12.36 -26.27
C ALA A 414 11.61 -11.44 -27.43
N PRO A 415 11.59 -10.10 -27.27
CA PRO A 415 12.12 -9.17 -28.25
C PRO A 415 13.61 -9.39 -28.54
N THR A 416 14.06 -8.98 -29.73
CA THR A 416 15.50 -8.97 -30.08
C THR A 416 16.31 -8.19 -29.05
N GLY A 417 17.46 -8.72 -28.65
CA GLY A 417 18.33 -8.12 -27.62
C GLY A 417 17.92 -8.46 -26.19
N SER A 418 16.88 -9.27 -25.98
CA SER A 418 16.49 -9.72 -24.65
C SER A 418 17.57 -10.56 -23.97
N ARG A 419 17.63 -10.44 -22.65
CA ARG A 419 18.56 -11.20 -21.79
C ARG A 419 17.78 -12.02 -20.78
N LEU A 420 18.30 -13.18 -20.43
CA LEU A 420 17.81 -14.00 -19.34
C LEU A 420 18.65 -13.73 -18.09
N ARG A 421 18.00 -13.26 -17.03
CA ARG A 421 18.54 -13.27 -15.68
C ARG A 421 18.27 -14.63 -15.05
N VAL A 422 19.29 -15.30 -14.51
CA VAL A 422 19.17 -16.62 -13.88
C VAL A 422 19.85 -16.64 -12.52
N VAL A 423 19.19 -17.25 -11.54
CA VAL A 423 19.74 -17.67 -10.24
C VAL A 423 19.44 -19.15 -10.06
N LEU A 424 20.45 -19.93 -9.67
CA LEU A 424 20.27 -21.34 -9.32
C LEU A 424 20.24 -21.47 -7.80
N ARG A 425 19.32 -22.28 -7.28
CA ARG A 425 19.15 -22.56 -5.85
C ARG A 425 18.96 -24.05 -5.63
N SER A 426 19.69 -24.67 -4.71
CA SER A 426 19.42 -26.07 -4.33
C SER A 426 18.24 -26.16 -3.37
N SER A 427 17.43 -27.22 -3.46
CA SER A 427 16.39 -27.50 -2.48
C SER A 427 16.95 -27.98 -1.12
N ARG A 428 18.23 -28.37 -1.07
CA ARG A 428 18.94 -28.77 0.16
C ARG A 428 19.40 -27.60 1.03
N GLU A 429 19.06 -26.38 0.64
CA GLU A 429 19.52 -25.17 1.31
C GLU A 429 18.97 -25.08 2.74
N ILE A 430 19.85 -24.82 3.72
CA ILE A 430 19.71 -24.61 5.18
C ILE A 430 19.81 -25.85 6.09
N ARG A 431 21.05 -26.21 6.42
CA ARG A 431 21.40 -26.44 7.83
C ARG A 431 21.64 -25.08 8.48
N TRP A 432 21.08 -24.86 9.67
CA TRP A 432 21.33 -23.65 10.45
C TRP A 432 22.84 -23.42 10.60
N GLY A 433 23.36 -22.30 10.08
CA GLY A 433 24.77 -21.90 10.22
C GLY A 433 25.66 -22.10 9.00
N GLU A 434 25.20 -22.74 7.91
CA GLU A 434 25.96 -22.90 6.67
C GLU A 434 25.49 -21.93 5.57
N PRO A 435 26.39 -21.44 4.68
CA PRO A 435 25.99 -20.65 3.51
C PRO A 435 25.03 -21.44 2.61
N GLY A 436 24.03 -20.74 2.06
CA GLY A 436 23.09 -21.33 1.13
C GLY A 436 23.74 -21.77 -0.18
N PHE A 437 23.24 -22.86 -0.78
CA PHE A 437 23.59 -23.27 -2.14
C PHE A 437 22.79 -22.46 -3.17
N VAL A 438 23.16 -21.19 -3.31
CA VAL A 438 22.59 -20.23 -4.24
C VAL A 438 23.70 -19.57 -5.04
N THR A 439 23.52 -19.47 -6.36
CA THR A 439 24.48 -18.75 -7.20
C THR A 439 24.26 -17.25 -7.14
N SER A 440 25.31 -16.47 -7.41
CA SER A 440 25.12 -15.08 -7.81
C SER A 440 24.25 -15.00 -9.07
N MET A 441 23.55 -13.88 -9.20
CA MET A 441 22.76 -13.57 -10.38
C MET A 441 23.65 -13.52 -11.62
N ARG A 442 23.25 -14.22 -12.69
CA ARG A 442 23.90 -14.16 -14.00
C ARG A 442 22.93 -13.63 -15.05
N GLU A 443 23.42 -12.81 -15.97
CA GLU A 443 22.69 -12.41 -17.16
C GLU A 443 23.29 -13.07 -18.40
N ILE A 444 22.43 -13.67 -19.22
CA ILE A 444 22.81 -14.46 -20.39
C ILE A 444 21.97 -13.95 -21.58
N PRO A 445 22.57 -13.58 -22.72
CA PRO A 445 21.80 -13.24 -23.92
C PRO A 445 20.87 -14.39 -24.33
N LEU A 446 19.64 -14.08 -24.77
CA LEU A 446 18.76 -15.07 -25.38
C LEU A 446 19.08 -15.18 -26.88
N ALA A 447 19.69 -16.29 -27.29
CA ALA A 447 19.92 -16.63 -28.69
C ALA A 447 18.79 -17.56 -29.17
N ASP A 448 18.00 -17.10 -30.15
CA ASP A 448 16.81 -17.82 -30.65
C ASP A 448 15.86 -18.31 -29.54
N GLY A 449 15.68 -17.46 -28.52
CA GLY A 449 14.84 -17.78 -27.35
C GLY A 449 15.44 -18.80 -26.39
N ARG A 450 16.74 -19.10 -26.49
CA ARG A 450 17.44 -20.08 -25.64
C ARG A 450 18.59 -19.42 -24.88
N ALA A 451 18.78 -19.89 -23.65
CA ALA A 451 19.97 -19.59 -22.86
C ALA A 451 20.45 -20.89 -22.18
N SER A 452 21.75 -20.98 -21.92
CA SER A 452 22.36 -22.13 -21.27
C SER A 452 23.36 -21.69 -20.21
N LEU A 453 23.36 -22.40 -19.08
CA LEU A 453 24.17 -22.09 -17.91
C LEU A 453 24.75 -23.38 -17.35
N ALA A 454 26.08 -23.47 -17.26
CA ALA A 454 26.73 -24.57 -16.56
C ALA A 454 26.43 -24.53 -15.05
N LEU A 455 26.12 -25.68 -14.46
CA LEU A 455 26.06 -25.83 -13.01
C LEU A 455 27.46 -25.58 -12.42
N PRO A 456 27.56 -24.86 -11.28
CA PRO A 456 28.83 -24.68 -10.59
C PRO A 456 29.50 -26.01 -10.24
N GLN A 457 30.83 -26.03 -10.20
CA GLN A 457 31.55 -27.19 -9.70
C GLN A 457 31.16 -27.46 -8.24
N GLY A 458 30.88 -28.73 -7.92
CA GLY A 458 30.45 -29.12 -6.57
C GLY A 458 29.00 -28.78 -6.25
N TRP A 459 28.19 -28.40 -7.25
CA TRP A 459 26.75 -28.19 -7.06
C TRP A 459 26.10 -29.48 -6.53
N PRO A 460 25.30 -29.41 -5.45
CA PRO A 460 24.74 -30.60 -4.83
C PRO A 460 23.77 -31.32 -5.78
N ALA A 461 23.78 -32.65 -5.70
CA ALA A 461 22.76 -33.48 -6.33
C ALA A 461 21.38 -33.25 -5.69
N GLY A 462 20.32 -33.54 -6.44
CA GLY A 462 18.93 -33.34 -6.04
C GLY A 462 18.26 -32.20 -6.79
N GLU A 463 17.14 -31.72 -6.26
CA GLU A 463 16.34 -30.69 -6.91
C GLU A 463 17.07 -29.33 -6.87
N THR A 464 17.15 -28.70 -8.04
CA THR A 464 17.70 -27.36 -8.25
C THR A 464 16.59 -26.48 -8.82
N PHE A 465 16.25 -25.42 -8.11
CA PHE A 465 15.38 -24.37 -8.59
C PHE A 465 16.15 -23.42 -9.50
N VAL A 466 15.54 -23.12 -10.64
CA VAL A 466 16.05 -22.26 -11.70
C VAL A 466 15.14 -21.03 -11.71
N GLU A 467 15.57 -19.99 -11.01
CA GLU A 467 14.85 -18.74 -10.87
C GLU A 467 15.23 -17.80 -12.02
N THR A 468 14.26 -17.42 -12.84
CA THR A 468 14.51 -16.72 -14.10
C THR A 468 13.68 -15.46 -14.26
N SER A 469 14.24 -14.47 -14.94
CA SER A 469 13.53 -13.26 -15.39
C SER A 469 14.03 -12.89 -16.79
N VAL A 470 13.11 -12.70 -17.73
CA VAL A 470 13.44 -12.24 -19.08
C VAL A 470 13.42 -10.72 -19.08
N ARG A 471 14.50 -10.09 -19.52
CA ARG A 471 14.69 -8.64 -19.55
C ARG A 471 14.76 -8.15 -20.99
N ASN A 472 14.18 -6.98 -21.26
CA ASN A 472 14.33 -6.29 -22.54
C ASN A 472 15.76 -5.72 -22.71
N ALA A 473 16.02 -5.08 -23.84
CA ALA A 473 17.32 -4.47 -24.13
C ALA A 473 17.68 -3.34 -23.14
N GLU A 474 16.68 -2.67 -22.57
CA GLU A 474 16.85 -1.63 -21.54
C GLU A 474 17.04 -2.20 -20.12
N GLY A 475 17.00 -3.52 -19.95
CA GLY A 475 17.19 -4.20 -18.66
C GLY A 475 15.94 -4.35 -17.79
N GLY A 476 14.78 -3.85 -18.23
CA GLY A 476 13.49 -4.02 -17.57
C GLY A 476 12.95 -5.44 -17.71
N ALA A 477 12.49 -6.03 -16.61
CA ALA A 477 11.90 -7.37 -16.61
C ALA A 477 10.52 -7.40 -17.29
N LEU A 478 10.35 -8.31 -18.24
CA LEU A 478 9.12 -8.55 -19.01
C LEU A 478 8.26 -9.68 -18.42
N THR A 479 8.90 -10.68 -17.82
CA THR A 479 8.27 -11.85 -17.17
C THR A 479 9.29 -12.56 -16.29
N TRP A 480 8.84 -13.32 -15.29
CA TRP A 480 9.69 -14.14 -14.45
C TRP A 480 9.01 -15.46 -14.08
N ARG A 481 9.85 -16.45 -13.77
CA ARG A 481 9.44 -17.81 -13.45
C ARG A 481 10.51 -18.53 -12.65
N ALA A 482 10.11 -19.29 -11.65
CA ALA A 482 10.91 -20.37 -11.09
C ALA A 482 10.49 -21.70 -11.73
N SER A 483 11.48 -22.50 -12.11
CA SER A 483 11.32 -23.90 -12.56
C SER A 483 12.19 -24.80 -11.69
N SER A 484 12.02 -26.12 -11.76
CA SER A 484 12.97 -27.05 -11.13
C SER A 484 13.56 -28.03 -12.14
N VAL A 485 14.81 -28.39 -11.91
CA VAL A 485 15.53 -29.47 -12.59
C VAL A 485 16.11 -30.39 -11.53
N THR A 486 16.33 -31.66 -11.87
CA THR A 486 16.95 -32.62 -10.94
C THR A 486 18.38 -32.91 -11.37
N THR A 487 19.33 -32.53 -10.53
CA THR A 487 20.74 -32.86 -10.70
C THR A 487 20.96 -34.29 -10.21
N PRO A 488 21.41 -35.22 -11.07
CA PRO A 488 21.57 -36.61 -10.69
C PRO A 488 22.65 -36.77 -9.61
N GLN A 489 22.40 -37.64 -8.64
CA GLN A 489 23.42 -38.07 -7.70
C GLN A 489 24.24 -39.18 -8.35
N THR A 490 25.54 -38.94 -8.54
CA THR A 490 26.46 -40.02 -8.89
C THR A 490 27.01 -40.59 -7.59
N ALA A 491 26.60 -41.79 -7.23
CA ALA A 491 27.19 -42.56 -6.14
C ALA A 491 27.74 -43.87 -6.69
N ARG A 492 28.88 -44.31 -6.15
CA ARG A 492 29.45 -45.63 -6.43
C ARG A 492 29.44 -46.40 -5.12
N PHE A 493 28.80 -47.57 -5.11
CA PHE A 493 28.95 -48.50 -4.01
C PHE A 493 30.41 -48.97 -4.00
N ALA A 494 31.12 -48.69 -2.90
CA ALA A 494 32.52 -49.07 -2.75
C ALA A 494 32.66 -50.55 -2.40
N GLU A 495 31.79 -51.04 -1.52
CA GLU A 495 31.76 -52.42 -1.03
C GLU A 495 30.36 -52.71 -0.47
N LEU A 496 29.89 -53.96 -0.58
CA LEU A 496 28.68 -54.44 0.08
C LEU A 496 29.12 -55.52 1.08
N GLN A 497 29.02 -55.24 2.37
CA GLN A 497 29.31 -56.22 3.41
C GLN A 497 28.00 -56.86 3.85
N VAL A 498 27.99 -58.20 3.90
CA VAL A 498 26.89 -59.00 4.41
C VAL A 498 27.31 -59.46 5.80
N GLU A 499 26.59 -59.04 6.84
CA GLU A 499 26.77 -59.58 8.19
C GLU A 499 26.04 -60.93 8.28
N GLU A 500 26.73 -61.96 8.78
CA GLU A 500 26.18 -63.30 9.07
C GLU A 500 25.42 -63.36 10.40
#